data_AF-A0A0A1U6F7-F1
#
_entry.id   AF-A0A0A1U6F7-F1
#
_cell.length_a   1.000
_cell.length_b   1.000
_cell.length_c   1.000
_cell.angle_alpha   90.00
_cell.angle_beta   90.00
_cell.angle_gamma   90.00
#
_symmetry.space_group_name_H-M   'P 1'
#
loop_
_entity.id
_entity.type
_entity.pdbx_description
1 polymer ?
#
loop_
_entity_poly.entity_id
_entity_poly.type
_entity_poly.pdbx_seq_one_letter_code
_entity_poly.pdbx_strand_id
1 'polypeptide(L)'
;MICNNQMVYLVLFLLFFKINSKSFNFDCSPGCSSKCITNYTCNTLCSENYDQDNSCQHCTHNSVIFNSKYPVFINNNFDCIKSTNRIDKMSWLPNDSFIQELSFNKKFNFNLNQESDIDYSFCYHKQKFRIGKWFKINMDNLITSQLIISVFKTTNCENDIYIDLTNSPKNLLKAECISFVDLDSASKGNNVRIPKIRPKSLTNGEPFYYYIYISITKLCDVDIEVEAIVGKGEDPAPYVNLNQDDITFLHDSVNKTKSVVFPFSSQGVYVYPICFIAQLYKFVVFTVEFQGNYSLLIDGTKINRNNLLEEFLYYENEDGTVSNECVQLWTGKRYGALAGTQNLGVVVKIDGSPNIRYFAILSKDHSSPVEIEFSVVCPDHCGDNDPSGSRGKCSVSDKMCVCNPGYGGDDCHKLCYYNGSWQTDNSDLCFFGEPWCDQYCHCNKGKILKNHLCVSKECLNHKAGSDDEC
;
A
#
# COMPACT_ATOMS: atom_id res chain seq x y z
N MET A 1 -15.14 -79.67 5.39
CA MET A 1 -15.44 -78.46 4.59
C MET A 1 -15.35 -77.17 5.43
N ILE A 2 -14.41 -77.06 6.39
CA ILE A 2 -14.30 -75.92 7.33
C ILE A 2 -12.90 -75.24 7.27
N CYS A 3 -11.87 -75.90 6.73
CA CYS A 3 -10.51 -75.31 6.63
C CYS A 3 -10.33 -74.25 5.53
N ASN A 4 -11.23 -74.12 4.55
CA ASN A 4 -11.03 -73.17 3.45
C ASN A 4 -11.44 -71.73 3.79
N ASN A 5 -12.35 -71.53 4.76
CA ASN A 5 -12.80 -70.18 5.13
C ASN A 5 -11.78 -69.43 6.01
N GLN A 6 -11.01 -70.11 6.87
CA GLN A 6 -10.05 -69.44 7.75
C GLN A 6 -8.85 -68.84 6.99
N MET A 7 -8.38 -69.50 5.93
CA MET A 7 -7.33 -68.96 5.04
C MET A 7 -7.79 -67.70 4.31
N VAL A 8 -9.05 -67.66 3.85
CA VAL A 8 -9.62 -66.51 3.13
C VAL A 8 -9.76 -65.29 4.05
N TYR A 9 -10.19 -65.47 5.31
CA TYR A 9 -10.25 -64.39 6.29
C TYR A 9 -8.87 -63.87 6.68
N LEU A 10 -7.85 -64.74 6.80
CA LEU A 10 -6.48 -64.32 7.11
C LEU A 10 -5.87 -63.50 5.96
N VAL A 11 -6.11 -63.91 4.71
CA VAL A 11 -5.66 -63.20 3.51
C VAL A 11 -6.39 -61.86 3.35
N LEU A 12 -7.72 -61.82 3.60
CA LEU A 12 -8.50 -60.57 3.61
C LEU A 12 -8.05 -59.62 4.73
N PHE A 13 -7.72 -60.14 5.92
CA PHE A 13 -7.22 -59.33 7.04
C PHE A 13 -5.83 -58.75 6.75
N LEU A 14 -4.92 -59.53 6.14
CA LEU A 14 -3.61 -59.06 5.69
C LEU A 14 -3.70 -58.06 4.52
N LEU A 15 -4.68 -58.22 3.63
CA LEU A 15 -4.99 -57.24 2.57
C LEU A 15 -5.57 -55.94 3.15
N PHE A 16 -6.45 -56.02 4.17
CA PHE A 16 -6.98 -54.84 4.87
C PHE A 16 -5.90 -54.03 5.59
N PHE A 17 -4.88 -54.70 6.13
CA PHE A 17 -3.71 -54.03 6.73
C PHE A 17 -2.79 -53.36 5.70
N LYS A 18 -2.65 -53.92 4.49
CA LYS A 18 -1.87 -53.29 3.40
C LYS A 18 -2.57 -52.08 2.75
N ILE A 19 -3.90 -52.02 2.78
CA ILE A 19 -4.67 -50.91 2.15
C ILE A 19 -4.71 -49.66 3.06
N ASN A 20 -4.54 -49.81 4.37
CA ASN A 20 -4.57 -48.68 5.33
C ASN A 20 -3.21 -48.04 5.62
N SER A 21 -2.10 -48.60 5.14
CA SER A 21 -0.79 -47.94 5.18
C SER A 21 -0.63 -46.99 3.99
N LYS A 22 -1.51 -46.00 3.85
CA LYS A 22 -1.16 -44.79 3.10
C LYS A 22 -0.05 -44.11 3.88
N SER A 23 1.16 -44.12 3.36
CA SER A 23 2.24 -43.28 3.87
C SER A 23 1.74 -41.83 3.80
N PHE A 24 1.41 -41.25 4.95
CA PHE A 24 1.20 -39.82 5.04
C PHE A 24 2.52 -39.16 4.67
N ASN A 25 2.59 -38.56 3.48
CA ASN A 25 3.69 -37.68 3.13
C ASN A 25 3.40 -36.35 3.81
N PHE A 26 4.18 -36.04 4.84
CA PHE A 26 4.14 -34.75 5.50
C PHE A 26 5.11 -33.80 4.80
N ASP A 27 4.69 -32.56 4.58
CA ASP A 27 5.58 -31.52 4.06
C ASP A 27 6.59 -31.15 5.13
N CYS A 28 7.89 -31.23 4.82
CA CYS A 28 8.96 -30.89 5.75
C CYS A 28 9.55 -29.52 5.47
N SER A 29 9.97 -28.83 6.53
CA SER A 29 10.85 -27.67 6.38
C SER A 29 12.22 -28.13 5.87
N PRO A 30 12.93 -27.36 5.02
CA PRO A 30 14.28 -27.70 4.58
C PRO A 30 15.30 -27.82 5.71
N GLY A 31 15.04 -27.17 6.84
CA GLY A 31 15.87 -27.27 8.05
C GLY A 31 15.73 -28.60 8.80
N CYS A 32 14.79 -29.49 8.42
CA CYS A 32 14.63 -30.79 9.07
C CYS A 32 15.79 -31.73 8.73
N SER A 33 16.54 -32.19 9.74
CA SER A 33 17.55 -33.23 9.58
C SER A 33 16.97 -34.65 9.42
N SER A 34 15.67 -34.81 9.65
CA SER A 34 14.95 -36.09 9.57
C SER A 34 13.55 -35.92 8.97
N LYS A 35 12.82 -37.04 8.81
CA LYS A 35 11.42 -37.03 8.38
C LYS A 35 10.54 -36.25 9.35
N CYS A 36 9.44 -35.72 8.87
CA CYS A 36 8.49 -35.00 9.70
C CYS A 36 7.46 -35.93 10.35
N ILE A 37 7.02 -35.55 11.55
CA ILE A 37 5.93 -36.22 12.27
C ILE A 37 4.56 -35.66 11.90
N THR A 38 4.51 -34.38 11.53
CA THR A 38 3.36 -33.65 11.00
C THR A 38 3.87 -32.58 10.02
N ASN A 39 2.99 -31.97 9.24
CA ASN A 39 3.40 -30.89 8.32
C ASN A 39 4.19 -29.82 9.06
N TYR A 40 5.40 -29.54 8.55
CA TYR A 40 6.39 -28.60 9.08
C TYR A 40 6.80 -28.84 10.54
N THR A 41 6.81 -30.09 10.99
CA THR A 41 7.33 -30.46 12.31
C THR A 41 8.29 -31.64 12.18
N CYS A 42 9.57 -31.37 12.37
CA CYS A 42 10.62 -32.37 12.23
C CYS A 42 10.55 -33.38 13.39
N ASN A 43 10.84 -34.65 13.09
CA ASN A 43 10.89 -35.70 14.11
C ASN A 43 12.11 -35.56 15.05
N THR A 44 13.13 -34.86 14.60
CA THR A 44 14.38 -34.60 15.34
C THR A 44 14.72 -33.12 15.30
N LEU A 45 15.88 -32.78 15.87
CA LEU A 45 16.47 -31.46 15.88
C LEU A 45 16.62 -30.85 14.46
N CYS A 46 16.57 -29.53 14.42
CA CYS A 46 16.85 -28.76 13.21
C CYS A 46 18.33 -28.82 12.85
N SER A 47 18.67 -28.61 11.57
CA SER A 47 20.05 -28.45 11.14
C SER A 47 20.69 -27.20 11.77
N GLU A 48 22.02 -27.11 11.75
CA GLU A 48 22.78 -26.10 12.54
C GLU A 48 22.47 -24.64 12.20
N ASN A 49 21.90 -24.37 11.03
CA ASN A 49 21.57 -23.02 10.55
C ASN A 49 20.19 -22.53 11.00
N TYR A 50 19.42 -23.36 11.70
CA TYR A 50 18.03 -23.10 12.08
C TYR A 50 17.82 -23.14 13.59
N ASP A 51 16.84 -22.36 14.04
CA ASP A 51 16.39 -22.36 15.42
C ASP A 51 15.85 -23.74 15.82
N GLN A 52 16.19 -24.18 17.03
CA GLN A 52 15.82 -25.50 17.55
C GLN A 52 14.40 -25.49 18.14
N ASP A 53 13.41 -25.21 17.28
CA ASP A 53 11.98 -25.09 17.63
C ASP A 53 11.12 -26.26 17.09
N ASN A 54 11.76 -27.28 16.51
CA ASN A 54 11.16 -28.40 15.76
C ASN A 54 10.41 -28.01 14.47
N SER A 55 10.16 -26.72 14.21
CA SER A 55 9.58 -26.24 12.95
C SER A 55 10.67 -26.04 11.88
N CYS A 56 11.86 -25.63 12.32
CA CYS A 56 13.01 -25.25 11.50
C CYS A 56 12.62 -24.28 10.38
N GLN A 57 11.66 -23.37 10.63
CA GLN A 57 11.22 -22.36 9.67
C GLN A 57 11.98 -21.04 9.82
N HIS A 58 12.80 -20.92 10.85
CA HIS A 58 13.53 -19.71 11.19
C HIS A 58 15.01 -20.01 11.30
N CYS A 59 15.81 -19.11 10.73
CA CYS A 59 17.27 -19.20 10.82
C CYS A 59 17.71 -18.91 12.25
N THR A 60 18.77 -19.59 12.68
CA THR A 60 19.34 -19.47 14.02
C THR A 60 19.43 -18.00 14.41
N HIS A 61 18.78 -17.64 15.51
CA HIS A 61 18.72 -16.27 15.98
C HIS A 61 20.14 -15.75 16.21
N ASN A 62 20.56 -14.78 15.40
CA ASN A 62 21.86 -14.13 15.54
C ASN A 62 21.95 -13.54 16.96
N SER A 63 22.85 -14.06 17.80
CA SER A 63 22.93 -13.65 19.20
C SER A 63 23.12 -12.13 19.31
N VAL A 64 22.53 -11.53 20.35
CA VAL A 64 22.59 -10.08 20.64
C VAL A 64 24.04 -9.60 20.91
N ILE A 65 24.99 -10.53 21.04
CA ILE A 65 26.39 -10.22 21.26
C ILE A 65 26.98 -9.74 19.92
N PHE A 66 27.26 -8.43 19.87
CA PHE A 66 27.84 -7.72 18.72
C PHE A 66 29.31 -8.08 18.45
N ASN A 67 29.67 -9.36 18.56
CA ASN A 67 31.02 -9.82 18.24
C ASN A 67 31.03 -10.33 16.79
N SER A 68 31.91 -9.74 15.97
CA SER A 68 32.17 -10.10 14.58
C SER A 68 32.65 -11.54 14.37
N LYS A 69 33.08 -12.22 15.44
CA LYS A 69 33.52 -13.63 15.40
C LYS A 69 32.39 -14.64 15.20
N TYR A 70 31.13 -14.27 15.40
CA TYR A 70 30.00 -15.18 15.21
C TYR A 70 29.44 -15.07 13.79
N PRO A 71 29.16 -16.20 13.13
CA PRO A 71 28.53 -16.18 11.81
C PRO A 71 27.15 -15.56 11.90
N VAL A 72 26.71 -15.00 10.78
CA VAL A 72 25.36 -14.49 10.59
C VAL A 72 24.59 -15.51 9.76
N PHE A 73 23.35 -15.78 10.16
CA PHE A 73 22.41 -16.59 9.40
C PHE A 73 21.41 -15.67 8.68
N ILE A 74 21.34 -15.81 7.36
CA ILE A 74 20.49 -15.04 6.45
C ILE A 74 19.41 -15.97 5.92
N ASN A 75 18.16 -15.53 6.00
CA ASN A 75 17.05 -16.27 5.42
C ASN A 75 17.07 -16.12 3.89
N ASN A 76 17.03 -17.24 3.18
CA ASN A 76 16.94 -17.31 1.73
C ASN A 76 15.78 -18.24 1.32
N ASN A 77 14.59 -17.66 1.19
CA ASN A 77 13.33 -18.37 0.95
C ASN A 77 13.00 -19.37 2.07
N PHE A 78 13.27 -20.66 1.83
CA PHE A 78 13.06 -21.73 2.80
C PHE A 78 14.39 -22.25 3.37
N ASP A 79 15.52 -21.66 2.97
CA ASP A 79 16.85 -22.04 3.44
C ASP A 79 17.52 -20.98 4.31
N CYS A 80 18.47 -21.40 5.14
CA CYS A 80 19.24 -20.53 6.02
C CYS A 80 20.71 -20.59 5.69
N ILE A 81 21.22 -19.48 5.16
CA ILE A 81 22.61 -19.36 4.70
C ILE A 81 23.47 -18.80 5.83
N LYS A 82 24.50 -19.54 6.20
CA LYS A 82 25.54 -19.13 7.13
C LYS A 82 26.59 -18.30 6.37
N SER A 83 26.94 -17.14 6.89
CA SER A 83 28.02 -16.31 6.35
C SER A 83 28.91 -15.75 7.45
N THR A 84 30.19 -15.64 7.13
CA THR A 84 31.25 -15.09 7.98
C THR A 84 31.68 -13.69 7.56
N ASN A 85 31.14 -13.15 6.46
CA ASN A 85 31.57 -11.88 5.87
C ASN A 85 30.88 -10.68 6.52
N ARG A 86 30.67 -10.74 7.84
CA ARG A 86 30.04 -9.67 8.60
C ARG A 86 31.03 -8.52 8.78
N ILE A 87 30.59 -7.30 8.47
CA ILE A 87 31.37 -6.10 8.78
C ILE A 87 31.43 -5.91 10.29
N ASP A 88 32.64 -5.81 10.83
CA ASP A 88 32.86 -5.41 12.21
C ASP A 88 32.83 -3.88 12.34
N LYS A 89 31.84 -3.36 13.06
CA LYS A 89 31.71 -1.93 13.31
C LYS A 89 31.40 -1.63 14.76
N MET A 90 32.11 -0.66 15.33
CA MET A 90 31.92 -0.17 16.69
C MET A 90 30.84 0.92 16.80
N SER A 91 30.42 1.48 15.65
CA SER A 91 29.39 2.51 15.54
C SER A 91 28.30 2.06 14.56
N TRP A 92 27.27 2.87 14.37
CA TRP A 92 26.23 2.61 13.39
C TRP A 92 26.77 2.60 11.94
N LEU A 93 27.83 3.37 11.67
CA LEU A 93 28.51 3.46 10.39
C LEU A 93 29.78 2.58 10.40
N PRO A 94 30.03 1.79 9.33
CA PRO A 94 31.27 1.02 9.23
C PRO A 94 32.50 1.92 8.99
N ASN A 95 33.68 1.31 9.02
CA ASN A 95 34.93 1.99 8.66
C ASN A 95 34.92 2.39 7.19
N ASP A 96 35.60 3.50 6.86
CA ASP A 96 35.63 4.08 5.52
C ASP A 96 36.14 3.11 4.43
N SER A 97 36.91 2.07 4.80
CA SER A 97 37.34 1.02 3.87
C SER A 97 36.19 0.20 3.26
N PHE A 98 35.03 0.17 3.92
CA PHE A 98 33.83 -0.52 3.45
C PHE A 98 32.85 0.42 2.73
N ILE A 99 33.16 1.71 2.62
CA ILE A 99 32.26 2.73 2.10
C ILE A 99 32.79 3.28 0.78
N GLN A 100 32.06 3.04 -0.31
CA GLN A 100 32.41 3.57 -1.62
C GLN A 100 31.94 5.02 -1.76
N GLU A 101 32.85 5.95 -2.10
CA GLU A 101 32.46 7.31 -2.43
C GLU A 101 31.91 7.39 -3.86
N LEU A 102 30.72 7.98 -4.01
CA LEU A 102 30.08 8.23 -5.30
C LEU A 102 30.33 9.67 -5.74
N SER A 103 30.67 9.83 -7.01
CA SER A 103 30.75 11.13 -7.68
C SER A 103 29.45 11.41 -8.42
N PHE A 104 29.05 12.68 -8.49
CA PHE A 104 27.89 13.08 -9.28
C PHE A 104 28.05 12.74 -10.77
N ASN A 105 26.97 12.25 -11.38
CA ASN A 105 26.84 11.87 -12.78
C ASN A 105 27.89 10.83 -13.24
N LYS A 106 28.31 9.97 -12.31
CA LYS A 106 29.17 8.82 -12.61
C LYS A 106 28.48 7.54 -12.12
N LYS A 107 28.34 6.60 -13.04
CA LYS A 107 27.82 5.26 -12.77
C LYS A 107 28.87 4.42 -12.05
N PHE A 108 28.42 3.65 -11.09
CA PHE A 108 29.24 2.66 -10.38
C PHE A 108 28.52 1.32 -10.40
N ASN A 109 29.21 0.29 -10.86
CA ASN A 109 28.69 -1.07 -10.93
C ASN A 109 29.29 -1.92 -9.83
N PHE A 110 28.47 -2.72 -9.18
CA PHE A 110 28.91 -3.69 -8.19
C PHE A 110 28.03 -4.92 -8.21
N ASN A 111 28.60 -6.02 -7.72
CA ASN A 111 27.93 -7.30 -7.60
C ASN A 111 27.60 -7.57 -6.14
N LEU A 112 26.41 -8.13 -5.88
CA LEU A 112 26.03 -8.69 -4.59
C LEU A 112 25.77 -10.19 -4.74
N ASN A 113 26.52 -10.99 -3.98
CA ASN A 113 26.48 -12.44 -3.99
C ASN A 113 26.77 -13.00 -2.58
N GLN A 114 26.99 -14.32 -2.46
CA GLN A 114 27.27 -14.96 -1.17
C GLN A 114 28.59 -14.58 -0.51
N GLU A 115 29.56 -14.13 -1.29
CA GLU A 115 30.86 -13.67 -0.80
C GLU A 115 30.85 -12.19 -0.41
N SER A 116 29.77 -11.48 -0.70
CA SER A 116 29.66 -10.05 -0.41
C SER A 116 29.54 -9.76 1.09
N ASP A 117 29.85 -8.52 1.45
CA ASP A 117 29.79 -8.05 2.82
C ASP A 117 28.36 -8.08 3.38
N ILE A 118 28.26 -8.37 4.68
CA ILE A 118 27.00 -8.37 5.42
C ILE A 118 27.03 -7.32 6.51
N ASP A 119 26.01 -6.47 6.51
CA ASP A 119 25.81 -5.47 7.56
C ASP A 119 24.31 -5.19 7.75
N TYR A 120 24.01 -4.25 8.65
CA TYR A 120 22.69 -3.70 8.90
C TYR A 120 22.73 -2.18 8.85
N SER A 121 21.66 -1.60 8.32
CA SER A 121 21.48 -0.15 8.22
C SER A 121 20.79 0.43 9.46
N PHE A 122 20.55 1.74 9.40
CA PHE A 122 19.85 2.54 10.41
C PHE A 122 18.32 2.52 10.26
N CYS A 123 17.80 2.07 9.12
CA CYS A 123 16.36 1.85 8.91
C CYS A 123 15.94 0.53 9.56
N TYR A 124 14.68 0.43 9.99
CA TYR A 124 14.16 -0.81 10.58
C TYR A 124 13.85 -1.83 9.50
N HIS A 125 14.30 -3.07 9.69
CA HIS A 125 14.01 -4.20 8.83
C HIS A 125 13.79 -5.45 9.65
N LYS A 126 12.85 -6.30 9.24
CA LYS A 126 12.54 -7.56 9.95
C LYS A 126 13.78 -8.46 10.05
N GLN A 127 14.48 -8.61 8.94
CA GLN A 127 15.80 -9.25 8.89
C GLN A 127 16.88 -8.17 9.00
N LYS A 128 17.50 -8.10 10.18
CA LYS A 128 18.47 -7.05 10.50
C LYS A 128 19.71 -7.09 9.59
N PHE A 129 20.36 -8.25 9.51
CA PHE A 129 21.59 -8.43 8.74
C PHE A 129 21.29 -8.91 7.32
N ARG A 130 21.88 -8.22 6.33
CA ARG A 130 21.67 -8.48 4.91
C ARG A 130 22.95 -8.28 4.14
N ILE A 131 23.01 -8.91 2.97
CA ILE A 131 24.07 -8.68 1.99
C ILE A 131 23.87 -7.30 1.38
N GLY A 132 24.92 -6.48 1.36
CA GLY A 132 24.81 -5.13 0.84
C GLY A 132 26.13 -4.39 0.74
N LYS A 133 26.06 -3.18 0.20
CA LYS A 133 27.21 -2.29 -0.01
C LYS A 133 26.90 -0.90 0.50
N TRP A 134 27.88 -0.30 1.16
CA TRP A 134 27.82 1.07 1.67
C TRP A 134 28.39 2.07 0.68
N PHE A 135 27.73 3.22 0.58
CA PHE A 135 28.15 4.35 -0.21
C PHE A 135 28.11 5.65 0.58
N LYS A 136 28.91 6.64 0.16
CA LYS A 136 28.82 8.02 0.63
C LYS A 136 28.84 9.01 -0.53
N ILE A 137 28.12 10.12 -0.39
CA ILE A 137 28.13 11.25 -1.33
C ILE A 137 28.40 12.52 -0.55
N ASN A 138 29.36 13.33 -1.00
CA ASN A 138 29.58 14.67 -0.45
C ASN A 138 28.50 15.63 -0.97
N MET A 139 27.65 16.11 -0.08
CA MET A 139 26.48 16.93 -0.44
C MET A 139 26.80 18.42 -0.59
N ASP A 140 28.00 18.87 -0.22
CA ASP A 140 28.43 20.24 -0.49
C ASP A 140 28.63 20.48 -1.99
N ASN A 141 29.00 19.43 -2.73
CA ASN A 141 29.18 19.46 -4.17
C ASN A 141 27.84 19.52 -4.94
N LEU A 142 26.70 19.29 -4.25
CA LEU A 142 25.38 19.39 -4.85
C LEU A 142 24.93 20.86 -4.91
N ILE A 143 24.81 21.40 -6.12
CA ILE A 143 24.43 22.80 -6.35
C ILE A 143 22.90 22.99 -6.22
N THR A 144 22.11 21.93 -6.46
CA THR A 144 20.66 21.99 -6.45
C THR A 144 20.04 21.59 -5.10
N SER A 145 18.73 21.72 -4.99
CA SER A 145 17.96 21.33 -3.81
C SER A 145 17.71 19.83 -3.68
N GLN A 146 17.99 19.03 -4.71
CA GLN A 146 17.65 17.60 -4.75
C GLN A 146 18.78 16.71 -5.25
N LEU A 147 18.96 15.59 -4.54
CA LEU A 147 19.73 14.44 -4.98
C LEU A 147 18.80 13.40 -5.59
N ILE A 148 19.19 12.85 -6.73
CA ILE A 148 18.55 11.67 -7.31
C ILE A 148 19.54 10.51 -7.21
N ILE A 149 19.13 9.39 -6.65
CA ILE A 149 19.92 8.16 -6.62
C ILE A 149 19.23 7.16 -7.54
N SER A 150 19.87 6.90 -8.67
CA SER A 150 19.45 5.90 -9.64
C SER A 150 20.05 4.55 -9.22
N VAL A 151 19.21 3.53 -9.03
CA VAL A 151 19.63 2.17 -8.70
C VAL A 151 18.91 1.18 -9.61
N PHE A 152 19.67 0.45 -10.43
CA PHE A 152 19.12 -0.49 -11.41
C PHE A 152 19.85 -1.84 -11.38
N LYS A 153 19.08 -2.92 -11.45
CA LYS A 153 19.55 -4.29 -11.72
C LYS A 153 19.97 -4.36 -13.19
N THR A 154 21.19 -4.83 -13.43
CA THR A 154 21.67 -5.12 -14.79
C THR A 154 21.56 -6.60 -15.15
N THR A 155 21.17 -7.43 -14.17
CA THR A 155 20.96 -8.88 -14.29
C THR A 155 19.51 -9.26 -14.00
N ASN A 156 19.06 -10.40 -14.52
CA ASN A 156 17.69 -10.91 -14.35
C ASN A 156 17.56 -11.75 -13.07
N CYS A 157 17.95 -11.16 -11.95
CA CYS A 157 17.85 -11.78 -10.64
C CYS A 157 16.61 -11.27 -9.88
N GLU A 158 15.70 -12.17 -9.52
CA GLU A 158 14.47 -11.86 -8.79
C GLU A 158 14.71 -11.67 -7.28
N ASN A 159 15.37 -10.57 -6.93
CA ASN A 159 15.61 -10.17 -5.54
C ASN A 159 15.00 -8.80 -5.24
N ASP A 160 14.53 -8.62 -4.02
CA ASP A 160 14.14 -7.29 -3.54
C ASP A 160 15.40 -6.48 -3.23
N ILE A 161 15.41 -5.19 -3.59
CA ILE A 161 16.49 -4.26 -3.30
C ILE A 161 15.98 -3.20 -2.32
N TYR A 162 16.70 -3.04 -1.21
CA TYR A 162 16.50 -1.95 -0.28
C TYR A 162 17.57 -0.87 -0.47
N ILE A 163 17.13 0.38 -0.44
CA ILE A 163 18.00 1.54 -0.48
C ILE A 163 17.67 2.37 0.78
N ASP A 164 18.58 2.30 1.74
CA ASP A 164 18.47 3.04 2.99
C ASP A 164 19.39 4.25 2.94
N LEU A 165 18.91 5.44 3.29
CA LEU A 165 19.71 6.66 3.30
C LEU A 165 19.61 7.43 4.62
N THR A 166 20.74 7.96 5.07
CA THR A 166 20.84 8.89 6.19
C THR A 166 21.77 10.06 5.86
N ASN A 167 21.51 11.20 6.49
CA ASN A 167 22.43 12.33 6.57
C ASN A 167 23.07 12.46 7.95
N SER A 168 22.86 11.49 8.85
CA SER A 168 23.34 11.56 10.23
C SER A 168 24.86 11.67 10.30
N PRO A 169 25.41 12.59 11.10
CA PRO A 169 26.84 12.68 11.34
C PRO A 169 27.43 11.41 11.97
N LYS A 170 28.65 11.05 11.59
CA LYS A 170 29.36 9.83 12.03
C LYS A 170 29.58 9.76 13.54
N ASN A 171 29.64 10.90 14.22
CA ASN A 171 29.83 11.01 15.67
C ASN A 171 28.56 10.75 16.50
N LEU A 172 27.38 10.61 15.87
CA LEU A 172 26.17 10.23 16.58
C LEU A 172 26.21 8.75 16.99
N LEU A 173 25.61 8.42 18.13
CA LEU A 173 25.49 7.03 18.60
C LEU A 173 24.59 6.17 17.71
N LYS A 174 23.59 6.81 17.08
CA LYS A 174 22.64 6.17 16.18
C LYS A 174 22.31 7.14 15.05
N ALA A 175 22.19 6.60 13.83
CA ALA A 175 21.68 7.36 12.69
C ALA A 175 20.15 7.31 12.60
N GLU A 176 19.59 8.39 12.06
CA GLU A 176 18.19 8.52 11.67
C GLU A 176 18.00 8.02 10.23
N CYS A 177 16.95 7.23 10.00
CA CYS A 177 16.54 6.82 8.66
C CYS A 177 15.77 7.96 8.00
N ILE A 178 16.38 8.66 7.04
CA ILE A 178 15.70 9.77 6.34
C ILE A 178 14.96 9.27 5.11
N SER A 179 15.47 8.22 4.46
CA SER A 179 14.82 7.59 3.31
C SER A 179 14.98 6.08 3.35
N PHE A 180 13.89 5.39 3.00
CA PHE A 180 13.79 3.96 2.82
C PHE A 180 13.04 3.72 1.50
N VAL A 181 13.65 2.94 0.63
CA VAL A 181 13.04 2.47 -0.62
C VAL A 181 13.13 0.97 -0.69
N ASP A 182 12.02 0.36 -1.11
CA ASP A 182 11.88 -1.08 -1.36
C ASP A 182 11.52 -1.26 -2.83
N LEU A 183 12.38 -1.95 -3.56
CA LEU A 183 12.16 -2.34 -4.95
C LEU A 183 11.91 -3.83 -4.97
N ASP A 184 10.71 -4.23 -5.39
CA ASP A 184 10.36 -5.64 -5.48
C ASP A 184 11.24 -6.41 -6.48
N SER A 185 11.19 -7.74 -6.36
CA SER A 185 11.86 -8.68 -7.26
C SER A 185 11.60 -8.43 -8.76
N ALA A 186 10.40 -7.98 -9.14
CA ALA A 186 10.03 -7.72 -10.54
C ALA A 186 10.58 -6.38 -11.08
N SER A 187 10.83 -5.42 -10.20
CA SER A 187 11.35 -4.10 -10.58
C SER A 187 12.81 -4.19 -11.03
N LYS A 188 13.09 -3.57 -12.18
CA LYS A 188 14.47 -3.40 -12.68
C LYS A 188 15.24 -2.33 -11.92
N GLY A 189 14.58 -1.43 -11.20
CA GLY A 189 15.25 -0.30 -10.58
C GLY A 189 14.34 0.91 -10.42
N ASN A 190 14.81 1.92 -9.71
CA ASN A 190 14.12 3.20 -9.60
C ASN A 190 15.09 4.36 -9.33
N ASN A 191 14.59 5.58 -9.58
CA ASN A 191 15.23 6.83 -9.22
C ASN A 191 14.65 7.33 -7.90
N VAL A 192 15.47 7.33 -6.85
CA VAL A 192 15.08 7.83 -5.53
C VAL A 192 15.43 9.30 -5.41
N ARG A 193 14.42 10.17 -5.27
CA ARG A 193 14.60 11.61 -5.11
C ARG A 193 14.54 12.02 -3.65
N ILE A 194 15.55 12.76 -3.20
CA ILE A 194 15.76 13.13 -1.79
C ILE A 194 16.23 14.59 -1.71
N PRO A 195 15.64 15.42 -0.83
CA PRO A 195 16.01 16.82 -0.74
C PRO A 195 17.34 16.98 0.00
N LYS A 196 18.09 18.03 -0.33
CA LYS A 196 19.35 18.40 0.32
C LYS A 196 19.07 18.97 1.72
N ILE A 197 19.10 18.10 2.72
CA ILE A 197 18.95 18.46 4.14
C ILE A 197 20.30 18.38 4.84
N ARG A 198 20.80 19.54 5.30
CA ARG A 198 21.98 19.61 6.17
C ARG A 198 21.59 19.26 7.62
N PRO A 199 22.33 18.36 8.30
CA PRO A 199 22.10 18.06 9.71
C PRO A 199 22.27 19.28 10.60
N LYS A 200 21.34 19.50 11.54
CA LYS A 200 21.38 20.65 12.48
C LYS A 200 22.58 20.61 13.43
N SER A 201 23.16 19.44 13.67
CA SER A 201 24.26 19.24 14.61
C SER A 201 25.64 19.55 14.03
N LEU A 202 25.75 19.82 12.72
CA LEU A 202 27.02 20.19 12.08
C LEU A 202 27.21 21.70 12.11
N THR A 203 28.45 22.14 12.33
CA THR A 203 28.77 23.58 12.29
C THR A 203 28.75 24.09 10.84
N ASN A 204 28.56 25.40 10.65
CA ASN A 204 28.60 25.99 9.31
C ASN A 204 30.01 25.84 8.70
N GLY A 205 30.08 25.28 7.50
CA GLY A 205 31.34 25.06 6.77
C GLY A 205 31.93 23.65 6.90
N GLU A 206 31.46 22.82 7.83
CA GLU A 206 31.85 21.40 7.87
C GLU A 206 31.24 20.62 6.70
N PRO A 207 31.96 19.69 6.07
CA PRO A 207 31.38 18.88 5.03
C PRO A 207 30.35 17.91 5.59
N PHE A 208 29.22 17.78 4.87
CA PHE A 208 28.20 16.81 5.22
C PHE A 208 27.99 15.81 4.09
N TYR A 209 27.74 14.57 4.50
CA TYR A 209 27.64 13.43 3.60
C TYR A 209 26.29 12.77 3.74
N TYR A 210 25.81 12.23 2.62
CA TYR A 210 24.75 11.23 2.65
C TYR A 210 25.39 9.85 2.62
N TYR A 211 24.98 8.99 3.54
CA TYR A 211 25.38 7.60 3.60
C TYR A 211 24.23 6.73 3.12
N ILE A 212 24.54 5.84 2.19
CA ILE A 212 23.56 4.98 1.53
C ILE A 212 23.96 3.52 1.77
N TYR A 213 23.00 2.69 2.13
CA TYR A 213 23.17 1.25 2.18
C TYR A 213 22.23 0.59 1.19
N ILE A 214 22.80 -0.05 0.17
CA ILE A 214 22.05 -0.82 -0.83
C ILE A 214 22.18 -2.29 -0.47
N SER A 215 21.06 -2.98 -0.24
CA SER A 215 21.07 -4.37 0.23
C SER A 215 19.97 -5.21 -0.40
N ILE A 216 20.12 -6.53 -0.32
CA ILE A 216 19.17 -7.51 -0.86
C ILE A 216 18.63 -8.44 0.23
N THR A 217 17.40 -8.93 0.05
CA THR A 217 16.77 -9.91 0.95
C THR A 217 17.26 -11.32 0.75
N LYS A 218 17.33 -11.72 -0.52
CA LYS A 218 17.53 -13.10 -0.96
C LYS A 218 18.86 -13.22 -1.66
N LEU A 219 19.43 -14.41 -1.57
CA LEU A 219 20.72 -14.68 -2.17
C LEU A 219 20.51 -15.10 -3.62
N CYS A 220 20.80 -14.16 -4.51
CA CYS A 220 20.98 -14.43 -5.93
C CYS A 220 21.98 -13.41 -6.45
N ASP A 221 22.86 -13.91 -7.33
CA ASP A 221 23.96 -13.15 -7.90
C ASP A 221 23.38 -11.99 -8.72
N VAL A 222 23.52 -10.76 -8.21
CA VAL A 222 22.90 -9.57 -8.79
C VAL A 222 23.92 -8.47 -8.99
N ASP A 223 24.06 -8.08 -10.26
CA ASP A 223 24.75 -6.86 -10.64
C ASP A 223 23.82 -5.65 -10.53
N ILE A 224 24.31 -4.62 -9.84
CA ILE A 224 23.61 -3.37 -9.57
C ILE A 224 24.44 -2.21 -10.10
N GLU A 225 23.80 -1.35 -10.88
CA GLU A 225 24.30 -0.03 -11.27
C GLU A 225 23.72 1.02 -10.32
N VAL A 226 24.59 1.86 -9.74
CA VAL A 226 24.20 3.02 -8.94
C VAL A 226 24.78 4.31 -9.53
N GLU A 227 23.98 5.36 -9.56
CA GLU A 227 24.41 6.69 -10.00
C GLU A 227 23.79 7.78 -9.11
N ALA A 228 24.62 8.73 -8.67
CA ALA A 228 24.17 9.94 -7.99
C ALA A 228 24.01 11.06 -9.02
N ILE A 229 22.78 11.54 -9.22
CA ILE A 229 22.43 12.53 -10.24
C ILE A 229 21.98 13.83 -9.55
N VAL A 230 22.34 14.96 -10.17
CA VAL A 230 21.89 16.29 -9.75
C VAL A 230 20.46 16.51 -10.24
N GLY A 231 19.49 16.56 -9.33
CA GLY A 231 18.08 16.80 -9.65
C GLY A 231 17.75 18.30 -9.70
N LYS A 232 16.85 18.70 -10.61
CA LYS A 232 16.24 20.03 -10.63
C LYS A 232 14.74 19.92 -10.33
N GLY A 233 14.25 20.77 -9.43
CA GLY A 233 12.82 20.91 -9.13
C GLY A 233 12.19 19.73 -8.38
N GLU A 234 10.97 19.95 -7.89
CA GLU A 234 10.08 18.92 -7.35
C GLU A 234 9.10 18.53 -8.46
N ASP A 235 9.49 17.59 -9.33
CA ASP A 235 8.61 17.09 -10.40
C ASP A 235 8.29 15.60 -10.20
N PRO A 236 7.38 15.25 -9.27
CA PRO A 236 6.90 13.88 -9.16
C PRO A 236 5.85 13.68 -10.24
N ALA A 237 6.20 12.91 -11.27
CA ALA A 237 5.23 12.42 -12.22
C ALA A 237 4.04 11.77 -11.48
N PRO A 238 2.80 12.07 -11.86
CA PRO A 238 1.64 11.45 -11.25
C PRO A 238 1.71 9.93 -11.35
N TYR A 239 1.51 9.24 -10.22
CA TYR A 239 1.46 7.78 -10.17
C TYR A 239 0.19 7.23 -10.82
N VAL A 240 -0.93 7.92 -10.66
CA VAL A 240 -2.20 7.60 -11.30
C VAL A 240 -2.87 8.88 -11.80
N ASN A 241 -3.53 8.78 -12.94
CA ASN A 241 -4.34 9.84 -13.52
C ASN A 241 -5.77 9.32 -13.61
N LEU A 242 -6.72 10.00 -12.96
CA LEU A 242 -8.14 9.71 -13.05
C LEU A 242 -8.78 10.72 -14.00
N ASN A 243 -9.22 10.24 -15.16
CA ASN A 243 -9.80 11.08 -16.21
C ASN A 243 -11.33 11.00 -16.25
N GLN A 244 -11.96 11.71 -17.19
CA GLN A 244 -13.41 11.73 -17.35
C GLN A 244 -14.01 10.31 -17.54
N ASP A 245 -13.36 9.44 -18.29
CA ASP A 245 -13.87 8.08 -18.55
C ASP A 245 -13.90 7.24 -17.28
N ASP A 246 -12.83 7.33 -16.47
CA ASP A 246 -12.77 6.67 -15.16
C ASP A 246 -13.92 7.14 -14.25
N ILE A 247 -14.15 8.45 -14.20
CA ILE A 247 -15.18 9.02 -13.32
C ILE A 247 -16.59 8.73 -13.85
N THR A 248 -16.80 8.76 -15.17
CA THR A 248 -18.08 8.41 -15.79
C THR A 248 -18.46 6.96 -15.52
N PHE A 249 -17.49 6.03 -15.60
CA PHE A 249 -17.71 4.64 -15.25
C PHE A 249 -18.16 4.44 -13.78
N LEU A 250 -17.64 5.26 -12.87
CA LEU A 250 -18.04 5.27 -11.46
C LEU A 250 -19.44 5.89 -11.28
N HIS A 251 -19.76 6.95 -12.02
CA HIS A 251 -21.08 7.60 -11.98
C HIS A 251 -22.21 6.68 -12.45
N ASP A 252 -22.01 5.93 -13.54
CA ASP A 252 -23.05 5.08 -14.15
C ASP A 252 -23.51 3.90 -13.27
N SER A 253 -22.93 3.73 -12.08
CA SER A 253 -23.35 2.72 -11.12
C SER A 253 -23.01 3.19 -9.71
N VAL A 254 -24.02 3.65 -8.97
CA VAL A 254 -23.93 4.33 -7.66
C VAL A 254 -23.14 3.56 -6.58
N ASN A 255 -22.95 2.24 -6.73
CA ASN A 255 -22.17 1.42 -5.79
C ASN A 255 -20.77 1.02 -6.29
N LYS A 256 -20.29 1.58 -7.40
CA LYS A 256 -18.93 1.29 -7.88
C LYS A 256 -17.92 2.19 -7.20
N THR A 257 -16.85 1.57 -6.76
CA THR A 257 -15.67 2.26 -6.28
C THR A 257 -14.44 1.81 -7.05
N LYS A 258 -13.45 2.69 -7.18
CA LYS A 258 -12.12 2.39 -7.71
C LYS A 258 -11.11 2.51 -6.58
N SER A 259 -10.54 1.38 -6.15
CA SER A 259 -9.47 1.38 -5.15
C SER A 259 -8.11 1.49 -5.83
N VAL A 260 -7.28 2.43 -5.37
CA VAL A 260 -5.90 2.60 -5.82
C VAL A 260 -4.97 2.42 -4.62
N VAL A 261 -3.99 1.53 -4.77
CA VAL A 261 -2.95 1.29 -3.77
C VAL A 261 -1.73 2.12 -4.16
N PHE A 262 -1.38 3.11 -3.34
CA PHE A 262 -0.21 3.97 -3.50
C PHE A 262 1.00 3.33 -2.81
N PRO A 263 1.99 2.84 -3.56
CA PRO A 263 3.12 2.13 -2.99
C PRO A 263 4.20 3.12 -2.56
N PHE A 264 4.05 3.68 -1.35
CA PHE A 264 4.98 4.66 -0.80
C PHE A 264 6.42 4.15 -0.80
N SER A 265 6.66 2.87 -0.50
CA SER A 265 8.00 2.30 -0.43
C SER A 265 8.76 2.42 -1.75
N SER A 266 8.13 2.12 -2.88
CA SER A 266 8.78 2.09 -4.20
C SER A 266 8.61 3.38 -5.01
N GLN A 267 7.48 4.08 -4.93
CA GLN A 267 7.15 5.23 -5.80
C GLN A 267 7.17 6.59 -5.09
N GLY A 268 7.22 6.60 -3.75
CA GLY A 268 7.15 7.84 -2.99
C GLY A 268 8.42 8.69 -3.12
N VAL A 269 8.23 10.00 -3.22
CA VAL A 269 9.30 11.01 -3.23
C VAL A 269 9.37 11.69 -1.87
N TYR A 270 10.56 12.05 -1.41
CA TYR A 270 10.74 12.79 -0.15
C TYR A 270 10.74 14.29 -0.41
N VAL A 271 9.79 15.03 0.17
CA VAL A 271 9.76 16.51 0.12
C VAL A 271 9.19 17.11 1.39
N TYR A 272 9.38 18.41 1.54
CA TYR A 272 8.58 19.19 2.46
C TYR A 272 7.22 19.49 1.80
N PRO A 273 6.08 19.16 2.43
CA PRO A 273 4.76 19.40 1.87
C PRO A 273 4.59 20.86 1.45
N ILE A 274 3.94 21.08 0.31
CA ILE A 274 3.75 22.42 -0.28
C ILE A 274 2.90 23.27 0.68
N CYS A 275 1.87 22.67 1.26
CA CYS A 275 0.98 23.34 2.20
C CYS A 275 1.57 23.49 3.62
N PHE A 276 2.63 22.75 3.96
CA PHE A 276 3.22 22.77 5.30
C PHE A 276 4.69 22.31 5.31
N ILE A 277 5.61 23.27 5.34
CA ILE A 277 7.04 23.03 5.10
C ILE A 277 7.82 22.66 6.39
N ALA A 278 7.15 22.29 7.49
CA ALA A 278 7.87 22.11 8.76
C ALA A 278 8.57 20.76 8.93
N GLN A 279 8.13 19.73 8.21
CA GLN A 279 8.62 18.35 8.37
C GLN A 279 8.70 17.64 7.02
N LEU A 280 9.67 16.74 6.89
CA LEU A 280 9.83 15.91 5.71
C LEU A 280 8.75 14.82 5.68
N TYR A 281 8.10 14.65 4.53
CA TYR A 281 7.17 13.56 4.27
C TYR A 281 7.62 12.81 3.03
N LYS A 282 7.18 11.56 2.93
CA LYS A 282 7.12 10.87 1.65
C LYS A 282 5.76 11.20 1.04
N PHE A 283 5.69 11.48 -0.25
CA PHE A 283 4.42 11.72 -0.95
C PHE A 283 4.38 11.01 -2.30
N VAL A 284 3.16 10.72 -2.75
CA VAL A 284 2.87 10.18 -4.07
C VAL A 284 1.81 11.07 -4.71
N VAL A 285 2.07 11.53 -5.93
CA VAL A 285 1.19 12.42 -6.68
C VAL A 285 0.16 11.63 -7.48
N PHE A 286 -1.05 12.16 -7.58
CA PHE A 286 -2.05 11.73 -8.55
C PHE A 286 -2.81 12.93 -9.11
N THR A 287 -3.45 12.74 -10.26
CA THR A 287 -4.29 13.78 -10.87
C THR A 287 -5.72 13.32 -11.00
N VAL A 288 -6.63 14.30 -10.99
CA VAL A 288 -8.05 14.11 -11.24
C VAL A 288 -8.53 15.17 -12.24
N GLU A 289 -9.21 14.71 -13.30
CA GLU A 289 -9.82 15.55 -14.32
C GLU A 289 -11.21 15.01 -14.63
N PHE A 290 -12.25 15.74 -14.23
CA PHE A 290 -13.62 15.43 -14.61
C PHE A 290 -14.52 16.66 -14.51
N GLN A 291 -15.50 16.73 -15.40
CA GLN A 291 -16.57 17.71 -15.39
C GLN A 291 -17.91 16.98 -15.28
N GLY A 292 -18.73 17.41 -14.32
CA GLY A 292 -20.03 16.80 -14.08
C GLY A 292 -20.78 17.51 -12.97
N ASN A 293 -22.09 17.33 -12.94
CA ASN A 293 -22.94 17.82 -11.86
C ASN A 293 -23.05 16.77 -10.75
N TYR A 294 -21.90 16.40 -10.20
CA TYR A 294 -21.74 15.43 -9.12
C TYR A 294 -20.38 15.66 -8.47
N SER A 295 -20.16 15.06 -7.30
CA SER A 295 -18.90 15.18 -6.58
C SER A 295 -18.12 13.85 -6.62
N LEU A 296 -16.80 13.92 -6.58
CA LEU A 296 -15.93 12.77 -6.36
C LEU A 296 -15.54 12.72 -4.89
N LEU A 297 -15.74 11.56 -4.26
CA LEU A 297 -15.25 11.25 -2.93
C LEU A 297 -13.90 10.54 -3.03
N ILE A 298 -12.92 11.07 -2.30
CA ILE A 298 -11.60 10.50 -2.09
C ILE A 298 -11.54 10.00 -0.65
N ASP A 299 -11.52 8.69 -0.46
CA ASP A 299 -11.61 8.05 0.86
C ASP A 299 -10.41 7.15 1.17
N GLY A 300 -9.58 7.59 2.11
CA GLY A 300 -8.42 6.86 2.61
C GLY A 300 -8.65 6.12 3.94
N THR A 301 -9.89 5.90 4.37
CA THR A 301 -10.20 5.33 5.69
C THR A 301 -10.11 3.81 5.75
N LYS A 302 -10.03 3.12 4.61
CA LYS A 302 -10.02 1.64 4.51
C LYS A 302 -8.90 0.98 5.32
N ILE A 303 -7.70 1.57 5.30
CA ILE A 303 -6.53 1.04 6.00
C ILE A 303 -6.43 1.48 7.47
N ASN A 304 -7.30 2.38 7.93
CA ASN A 304 -7.28 2.96 9.27
C ASN A 304 -5.90 3.54 9.65
N ARG A 305 -5.34 4.41 8.80
CA ARG A 305 -4.05 5.05 9.04
C ARG A 305 -4.14 6.56 8.86
N ASN A 306 -3.37 7.28 9.67
CA ASN A 306 -3.26 8.72 9.51
C ASN A 306 -2.40 9.04 8.28
N ASN A 307 -3.06 9.52 7.23
CA ASN A 307 -2.46 10.12 6.04
C ASN A 307 -2.88 11.59 5.94
N LEU A 308 -2.12 12.34 5.14
CA LEU A 308 -2.51 13.68 4.72
C LEU A 308 -2.78 13.65 3.22
N LEU A 309 -3.62 14.56 2.77
CA LEU A 309 -3.86 14.83 1.36
C LEU A 309 -3.65 16.32 1.16
N GLU A 310 -2.85 16.71 0.20
CA GLU A 310 -2.76 18.11 -0.23
C GLU A 310 -3.17 18.24 -1.70
N GLU A 311 -3.82 19.35 -2.01
CA GLU A 311 -4.06 19.81 -3.37
C GLU A 311 -3.13 20.99 -3.65
N PHE A 312 -2.56 21.01 -4.85
CA PHE A 312 -1.63 22.05 -5.26
C PHE A 312 -1.81 22.43 -6.73
N LEU A 313 -1.38 23.64 -7.07
CA LEU A 313 -1.23 24.09 -8.45
C LEU A 313 0.20 23.83 -8.90
N TYR A 314 0.35 23.32 -10.12
CA TYR A 314 1.63 23.02 -10.74
C TYR A 314 1.88 24.03 -11.87
N TYR A 315 3.03 24.72 -11.82
CA TYR A 315 3.45 25.65 -12.86
C TYR A 315 4.84 25.26 -13.38
N GLU A 316 4.95 25.13 -14.70
CA GLU A 316 6.23 25.00 -15.38
C GLU A 316 6.66 26.39 -15.88
N ASN A 317 7.78 26.89 -15.36
CA ASN A 317 8.34 28.18 -15.75
C ASN A 317 9.11 28.05 -17.06
N GLU A 318 9.32 29.18 -17.75
CA GLU A 318 10.02 29.24 -19.05
C GLU A 318 11.47 28.71 -19.00
N ASP A 319 12.09 28.71 -17.82
CA ASP A 319 13.44 28.18 -17.58
C ASP A 319 13.46 26.66 -17.30
N GLY A 320 12.30 26.00 -17.38
CA GLY A 320 12.10 24.59 -17.07
C GLY A 320 12.12 24.28 -15.57
N THR A 321 12.02 25.30 -14.70
CA THR A 321 11.82 25.08 -13.27
C THR A 321 10.34 24.86 -12.97
N VAL A 322 10.07 24.04 -11.97
CA VAL A 322 8.72 23.78 -11.47
C VAL A 322 8.50 24.59 -10.21
N SER A 323 7.37 25.31 -10.14
CA SER A 323 6.87 25.91 -8.91
C SER A 323 5.50 25.33 -8.56
N ASN A 324 5.26 25.15 -7.27
CA ASN A 324 4.02 24.61 -6.74
C ASN A 324 3.40 25.59 -5.75
N GLU A 325 2.07 25.73 -5.80
CA GLU A 325 1.30 26.56 -4.87
C GLU A 325 0.28 25.72 -4.13
N CYS A 326 0.19 25.88 -2.80
CA CYS A 326 -0.78 25.16 -1.99
C CYS A 326 -2.19 25.68 -2.26
N VAL A 327 -3.11 24.75 -2.57
CA VAL A 327 -4.55 25.05 -2.58
C VAL A 327 -5.13 24.71 -1.21
N GLN A 328 -4.98 23.46 -0.77
CA GLN A 328 -5.58 22.99 0.47
C GLN A 328 -4.89 21.75 1.04
N LEU A 329 -4.92 21.60 2.36
CA LEU A 329 -4.43 20.43 3.09
C LEU A 329 -5.55 19.81 3.92
N TRP A 330 -5.71 18.50 3.81
CA TRP A 330 -6.61 17.70 4.63
C TRP A 330 -5.84 16.71 5.51
N THR A 331 -6.34 16.50 6.72
CA THR A 331 -5.78 15.55 7.68
C THR A 331 -6.72 14.40 7.96
N GLY A 332 -6.20 13.17 7.85
CA GLY A 332 -6.95 11.95 8.17
C GLY A 332 -7.09 11.67 9.67
N LYS A 333 -6.61 12.58 10.54
CA LYS A 333 -6.65 12.38 11.98
C LYS A 333 -8.07 12.61 12.53
N ARG A 334 -8.48 11.76 13.48
CA ARG A 334 -9.73 11.91 14.23
C ARG A 334 -9.44 12.36 15.66
N TYR A 335 -10.37 13.11 16.25
CA TYR A 335 -10.23 13.70 17.58
C TYR A 335 -11.52 13.49 18.39
N GLY A 336 -11.40 13.52 19.71
CA GLY A 336 -12.56 13.39 20.62
C GLY A 336 -13.28 12.04 20.46
N ALA A 337 -14.62 12.06 20.51
CA ALA A 337 -15.45 10.85 20.43
C ALA A 337 -15.25 10.05 19.14
N LEU A 338 -14.83 10.69 18.05
CA LEU A 338 -14.60 10.04 16.76
C LEU A 338 -13.30 9.23 16.73
N ALA A 339 -12.34 9.52 17.62
CA ALA A 339 -11.06 8.82 17.66
C ALA A 339 -11.18 7.33 18.04
N GLY A 340 -12.28 6.94 18.71
CA GLY A 340 -12.55 5.56 19.10
C GLY A 340 -13.57 4.82 18.23
N THR A 341 -14.29 5.52 17.35
CA THR A 341 -15.42 4.96 16.60
C THR A 341 -15.24 4.99 15.09
N GLN A 342 -14.34 5.83 14.57
CA GLN A 342 -14.10 5.97 13.14
C GLN A 342 -12.67 5.62 12.77
N ASN A 343 -12.51 5.02 11.59
CA ASN A 343 -11.19 4.77 11.02
C ASN A 343 -10.49 6.09 10.67
N LEU A 344 -9.18 6.12 10.87
CA LEU A 344 -8.27 7.17 10.44
C LEU A 344 -8.10 7.13 8.91
N GLY A 345 -7.98 8.30 8.32
CA GLY A 345 -7.81 8.47 6.88
C GLY A 345 -8.46 9.76 6.38
N VAL A 346 -7.89 10.35 5.34
CA VAL A 346 -8.50 11.50 4.67
C VAL A 346 -9.82 11.10 4.02
N VAL A 347 -10.82 11.96 4.15
CA VAL A 347 -12.10 11.83 3.44
C VAL A 347 -12.39 13.20 2.87
N VAL A 348 -12.31 13.31 1.55
CA VAL A 348 -12.39 14.61 0.86
C VAL A 348 -13.38 14.49 -0.27
N LYS A 349 -14.30 15.45 -0.31
CA LYS A 349 -15.21 15.63 -1.43
C LYS A 349 -14.65 16.72 -2.33
N ILE A 350 -14.56 16.44 -3.62
CA ILE A 350 -14.18 17.42 -4.62
C ILE A 350 -15.27 17.55 -5.68
N ASP A 351 -15.55 18.78 -6.10
CA ASP A 351 -16.51 19.04 -7.17
C ASP A 351 -15.83 19.00 -8.54
N GLY A 352 -16.63 18.78 -9.59
CA GLY A 352 -16.14 18.72 -10.98
C GLY A 352 -15.48 20.03 -11.42
N SER A 353 -14.43 19.90 -12.22
CA SER A 353 -13.62 21.00 -12.73
C SER A 353 -13.19 20.71 -14.17
N PRO A 354 -13.24 21.70 -15.08
CA PRO A 354 -12.72 21.54 -16.44
C PRO A 354 -11.18 21.45 -16.48
N ASN A 355 -10.50 21.80 -15.39
CA ASN A 355 -9.05 21.76 -15.28
C ASN A 355 -8.60 20.51 -14.52
N ILE A 356 -7.43 19.97 -14.91
CA ILE A 356 -6.70 18.94 -14.18
C ILE A 356 -6.33 19.47 -12.78
N ARG A 357 -6.60 18.66 -11.76
CA ARG A 357 -6.27 18.95 -10.36
C ARG A 357 -5.18 18.00 -9.89
N TYR A 358 -4.18 18.56 -9.20
CA TYR A 358 -3.04 17.79 -8.68
C TYR A 358 -3.19 17.58 -7.19
N PHE A 359 -3.03 16.32 -6.79
CA PHE A 359 -3.12 15.89 -5.41
C PHE A 359 -1.88 15.11 -5.01
N ALA A 360 -1.50 15.22 -3.75
CA ALA A 360 -0.41 14.48 -3.15
C ALA A 360 -0.89 13.83 -1.85
N ILE A 361 -0.76 12.51 -1.76
CA ILE A 361 -0.97 11.79 -0.50
C ILE A 361 0.36 11.81 0.24
N LEU A 362 0.36 12.19 1.51
CA LEU A 362 1.58 12.28 2.32
C LEU A 362 1.52 11.34 3.52
N SER A 363 2.66 10.72 3.80
CA SER A 363 2.84 9.81 4.92
C SER A 363 4.23 9.97 5.54
N LYS A 364 4.29 9.79 6.87
CA LYS A 364 5.56 9.59 7.60
C LYS A 364 5.95 8.12 7.71
N ASP A 365 5.00 7.21 7.48
CA ASP A 365 5.33 5.80 7.34
C ASP A 365 5.78 5.58 5.89
N HIS A 366 7.10 5.40 5.75
CA HIS A 366 7.76 5.28 4.45
C HIS A 366 7.58 3.89 3.82
N SER A 367 7.13 2.91 4.60
CA SER A 367 7.13 1.49 4.23
C SER A 367 5.75 0.98 3.83
N SER A 368 4.70 1.57 4.41
CA SER A 368 3.37 1.03 4.23
C SER A 368 2.62 1.70 3.07
N PRO A 369 1.96 0.91 2.21
CA PRO A 369 1.13 1.47 1.15
C PRO A 369 -0.09 2.19 1.74
N VAL A 370 -0.61 3.15 0.98
CA VAL A 370 -1.89 3.80 1.29
C VAL A 370 -2.92 3.39 0.25
N GLU A 371 -4.05 2.85 0.67
CA GLU A 371 -5.16 2.56 -0.23
C GLU A 371 -6.19 3.70 -0.15
N ILE A 372 -6.52 4.26 -1.31
CA ILE A 372 -7.57 5.27 -1.47
C ILE A 372 -8.66 4.70 -2.35
N GLU A 373 -9.90 4.91 -1.92
CA GLU A 373 -11.09 4.58 -2.66
C GLU A 373 -11.68 5.84 -3.29
N PHE A 374 -11.95 5.77 -4.58
CA PHE A 374 -12.62 6.82 -5.35
C PHE A 374 -14.04 6.37 -5.68
N SER A 375 -15.02 7.21 -5.38
CA SER A 375 -16.44 6.97 -5.68
C SER A 375 -17.15 8.26 -6.04
N VAL A 376 -18.11 8.18 -6.96
CA VAL A 376 -18.96 9.34 -7.28
C VAL A 376 -20.08 9.40 -6.25
N VAL A 377 -20.26 10.59 -5.67
CA VAL A 377 -21.27 10.86 -4.65
C VAL A 377 -22.01 12.13 -4.98
N CYS A 378 -23.19 12.27 -4.37
CA CYS A 378 -24.00 13.47 -4.45
C CYS A 378 -24.28 13.96 -5.88
N PRO A 379 -24.94 13.14 -6.72
CA PRO A 379 -25.45 13.61 -8.00
C PRO A 379 -26.32 14.86 -7.82
N ASP A 380 -26.23 15.76 -8.80
CA ASP A 380 -26.88 17.07 -8.79
C ASP A 380 -26.60 17.91 -7.53
N HIS A 381 -25.47 17.63 -6.88
CA HIS A 381 -25.10 18.19 -5.57
C HIS A 381 -26.23 18.10 -4.53
N CYS A 382 -27.06 17.06 -4.58
CA CYS A 382 -28.24 16.86 -3.74
C CYS A 382 -29.30 17.98 -3.82
N GLY A 383 -29.27 18.80 -4.88
CA GLY A 383 -30.14 19.97 -5.01
C GLY A 383 -29.88 21.05 -3.96
N ASP A 384 -28.67 21.13 -3.38
CA ASP A 384 -28.36 22.07 -2.29
C ASP A 384 -28.51 23.54 -2.74
N ASN A 385 -28.23 23.81 -4.01
CA ASN A 385 -28.30 25.14 -4.62
C ASN A 385 -29.56 25.36 -5.48
N ASP A 386 -30.62 24.57 -5.28
CA ASP A 386 -31.80 24.68 -6.13
C ASP A 386 -32.53 26.03 -5.98
N PRO A 387 -32.93 26.68 -7.09
CA PRO A 387 -33.62 27.97 -7.05
C PRO A 387 -34.95 27.93 -6.29
N SER A 388 -35.60 26.76 -6.25
CA SER A 388 -36.85 26.53 -5.51
C SER A 388 -36.65 26.23 -4.02
N GLY A 389 -35.40 26.26 -3.54
CA GLY A 389 -35.00 25.88 -2.19
C GLY A 389 -34.26 24.54 -2.17
N SER A 390 -33.30 24.41 -1.26
CA SER A 390 -32.44 23.23 -1.09
C SER A 390 -33.28 21.95 -0.90
N ARG A 391 -33.03 20.92 -1.72
CA ARG A 391 -33.67 19.60 -1.60
C ARG A 391 -32.96 18.67 -0.64
N GLY A 392 -31.69 18.94 -0.35
CA GLY A 392 -30.85 18.14 0.50
C GLY A 392 -29.44 18.70 0.55
N LYS A 393 -28.55 18.00 1.26
CA LYS A 393 -27.14 18.37 1.37
C LYS A 393 -26.25 17.16 1.16
N CYS A 394 -25.09 17.38 0.55
CA CYS A 394 -24.08 16.34 0.42
C CYS A 394 -23.33 16.16 1.75
N SER A 395 -23.44 14.98 2.37
CA SER A 395 -22.73 14.66 3.61
C SER A 395 -21.44 13.90 3.32
N VAL A 396 -20.29 14.51 3.60
CA VAL A 396 -18.98 13.87 3.46
C VAL A 396 -18.79 12.74 4.47
N SER A 397 -19.33 12.87 5.68
CA SER A 397 -19.24 11.84 6.70
C SER A 397 -20.08 10.61 6.38
N ASP A 398 -21.28 10.83 5.84
CA ASP A 398 -22.20 9.75 5.47
C ASP A 398 -21.96 9.25 4.05
N LYS A 399 -21.09 9.95 3.29
CA LYS A 399 -20.69 9.63 1.91
C LYS A 399 -21.87 9.60 0.92
N MET A 400 -22.93 10.36 1.22
CA MET A 400 -24.18 10.34 0.45
C MET A 400 -24.96 11.65 0.61
N CYS A 401 -26.02 11.80 -0.17
CA CYS A 401 -26.98 12.88 0.02
C CYS A 401 -27.84 12.65 1.27
N VAL A 402 -28.04 13.72 2.05
CA VAL A 402 -29.00 13.77 3.16
C VAL A 402 -30.14 14.68 2.74
N CYS A 403 -31.26 14.08 2.38
CA CYS A 403 -32.39 14.77 1.78
C CYS A 403 -33.30 15.42 2.83
N ASN A 404 -33.88 16.56 2.44
CA ASN A 404 -34.90 17.24 3.24
C ASN A 404 -36.22 16.47 3.20
N PRO A 405 -37.12 16.67 4.19
CA PRO A 405 -38.41 16.00 4.19
C PRO A 405 -39.21 16.29 2.90
N GLY A 406 -39.71 15.22 2.25
CA GLY A 406 -40.38 15.30 0.95
C GLY A 406 -39.49 14.99 -0.26
N TYR A 407 -38.19 14.77 -0.03
CA TYR A 407 -37.20 14.39 -1.04
C TYR A 407 -36.52 13.06 -0.68
N GLY A 408 -36.02 12.35 -1.68
CA GLY A 408 -35.35 11.06 -1.52
C GLY A 408 -34.56 10.66 -2.77
N GLY A 409 -34.01 9.44 -2.75
CA GLY A 409 -33.08 8.97 -3.78
C GLY A 409 -31.67 9.53 -3.61
N ASP A 410 -30.78 9.16 -4.53
CA ASP A 410 -29.36 9.46 -4.44
C ASP A 410 -29.04 10.94 -4.73
N ASP A 411 -29.93 11.65 -5.42
CA ASP A 411 -29.85 13.06 -5.84
C ASP A 411 -30.86 13.98 -5.12
N CYS A 412 -31.58 13.45 -4.12
CA CYS A 412 -32.67 14.12 -3.42
C CYS A 412 -33.77 14.66 -4.36
N HIS A 413 -34.16 13.90 -5.37
CA HIS A 413 -35.36 14.23 -6.14
C HIS A 413 -36.63 14.11 -5.29
N LYS A 414 -37.72 14.66 -5.81
CA LYS A 414 -39.01 14.74 -5.11
C LYS A 414 -39.61 13.34 -4.93
N LEU A 415 -40.01 12.99 -3.71
CA LEU A 415 -40.63 11.69 -3.43
C LEU A 415 -41.97 11.56 -4.15
N CYS A 416 -42.27 10.37 -4.67
CA CYS A 416 -43.54 10.14 -5.35
C CYS A 416 -44.73 10.19 -4.38
N TYR A 417 -44.53 9.80 -3.12
CA TYR A 417 -45.52 9.84 -2.06
C TYR A 417 -44.93 10.43 -0.78
N TYR A 418 -45.56 11.46 -0.24
CA TYR A 418 -45.14 12.09 1.01
C TYR A 418 -46.32 12.75 1.72
N ASN A 419 -46.32 12.66 3.05
CA ASN A 419 -47.35 13.24 3.93
C ASN A 419 -48.79 12.88 3.53
N GLY A 420 -49.04 11.61 3.19
CA GLY A 420 -50.37 11.11 2.86
C GLY A 420 -50.87 11.45 1.44
N SER A 421 -50.01 11.99 0.58
CA SER A 421 -50.38 12.43 -0.77
C SER A 421 -49.35 12.05 -1.83
N TRP A 422 -49.84 11.67 -3.00
CA TRP A 422 -49.02 11.52 -4.20
C TRP A 422 -48.61 12.87 -4.73
N GLN A 423 -47.34 13.01 -5.10
CA GLN A 423 -46.75 14.24 -5.59
C GLN A 423 -46.70 14.31 -7.12
N THR A 424 -47.03 13.21 -7.79
CA THR A 424 -47.09 13.01 -9.25
C THR A 424 -48.30 12.13 -9.60
N ASP A 425 -48.57 11.94 -10.89
CA ASP A 425 -49.45 10.83 -11.32
C ASP A 425 -48.91 9.50 -10.77
N ASN A 426 -49.79 8.67 -10.24
CA ASN A 426 -49.46 7.49 -9.44
C ASN A 426 -49.93 6.17 -10.08
N SER A 427 -50.50 6.24 -11.28
CA SER A 427 -51.03 5.09 -12.02
C SER A 427 -50.05 3.91 -12.09
N ASP A 428 -48.76 4.20 -12.29
CA ASP A 428 -47.70 3.20 -12.47
C ASP A 428 -46.54 3.33 -11.43
N LEU A 429 -46.81 3.89 -10.25
CA LEU A 429 -45.79 4.11 -9.20
C LEU A 429 -45.97 3.25 -7.95
N CYS A 430 -44.86 2.80 -7.38
CA CYS A 430 -44.79 2.15 -6.07
C CYS A 430 -44.39 3.12 -4.95
N PHE A 431 -44.56 2.72 -3.69
CA PHE A 431 -44.08 3.51 -2.55
C PHE A 431 -42.56 3.46 -2.46
N PHE A 432 -41.91 4.62 -2.45
CA PHE A 432 -40.46 4.74 -2.29
C PHE A 432 -39.97 4.02 -1.03
N GLY A 433 -38.92 3.21 -1.16
CA GLY A 433 -38.32 2.44 -0.07
C GLY A 433 -38.96 1.07 0.19
N GLU A 434 -40.08 0.75 -0.47
CA GLU A 434 -40.65 -0.60 -0.43
C GLU A 434 -39.78 -1.61 -1.19
N PRO A 435 -39.81 -2.90 -0.82
CA PRO A 435 -39.08 -3.94 -1.53
C PRO A 435 -39.38 -3.91 -3.03
N TRP A 436 -38.31 -4.01 -3.83
CA TRP A 436 -38.36 -4.02 -5.30
C TRP A 436 -38.88 -2.76 -5.98
N CYS A 437 -39.12 -1.69 -5.22
CA CYS A 437 -39.37 -0.36 -5.74
C CYS A 437 -38.01 0.35 -5.94
N ASP A 438 -37.75 0.85 -7.14
CA ASP A 438 -36.56 1.63 -7.42
C ASP A 438 -36.67 3.05 -6.84
N GLN A 439 -35.57 3.81 -6.92
CA GLN A 439 -35.53 5.15 -6.35
C GLN A 439 -36.48 6.13 -7.06
N TYR A 440 -36.90 5.85 -8.29
CA TYR A 440 -37.86 6.66 -9.06
C TYR A 440 -39.29 6.11 -8.95
N CYS A 441 -39.54 5.25 -7.95
CA CYS A 441 -40.83 4.67 -7.65
C CYS A 441 -41.40 3.75 -8.75
N HIS A 442 -40.53 3.10 -9.52
CA HIS A 442 -40.94 2.07 -10.46
C HIS A 442 -40.54 0.67 -9.96
N CYS A 443 -41.32 -0.33 -10.34
CA CYS A 443 -40.97 -1.70 -10.00
C CYS A 443 -39.76 -2.19 -10.79
N ASN A 444 -38.81 -2.81 -10.09
CA ASN A 444 -37.65 -3.44 -10.69
C ASN A 444 -38.06 -4.45 -11.78
N LYS A 445 -37.21 -4.57 -12.80
CA LYS A 445 -37.47 -5.41 -13.98
C LYS A 445 -37.90 -6.83 -13.58
N GLY A 446 -39.08 -7.23 -14.06
CA GLY A 446 -39.65 -8.57 -13.81
C GLY A 446 -40.67 -8.64 -12.67
N LYS A 447 -40.80 -7.58 -11.88
CA LYS A 447 -41.84 -7.41 -10.86
C LYS A 447 -43.05 -6.67 -11.45
N ILE A 448 -44.21 -6.81 -10.79
CA ILE A 448 -45.48 -6.24 -11.23
C ILE A 448 -46.01 -5.33 -10.12
N LEU A 449 -46.53 -4.17 -10.51
CA LEU A 449 -47.16 -3.23 -9.59
C LEU A 449 -48.57 -3.70 -9.22
N LYS A 450 -48.86 -3.79 -7.92
CA LYS A 450 -50.22 -4.03 -7.40
C LYS A 450 -50.43 -3.22 -6.14
N ASN A 451 -51.45 -2.35 -6.14
CA ASN A 451 -51.75 -1.44 -5.03
C ASN A 451 -50.54 -0.63 -4.56
N HIS A 452 -49.74 -0.13 -5.50
CA HIS A 452 -48.49 0.60 -5.24
C HIS A 452 -47.38 -0.20 -4.53
N LEU A 453 -47.46 -1.54 -4.54
CA LEU A 453 -46.42 -2.45 -4.09
C LEU A 453 -45.88 -3.28 -5.26
N CYS A 454 -44.58 -3.55 -5.26
CA CYS A 454 -43.93 -4.36 -6.28
C CYS A 454 -43.86 -5.82 -5.86
N VAL A 455 -44.61 -6.67 -6.56
CA VAL A 455 -44.71 -8.10 -6.26
C VAL A 455 -44.14 -8.95 -7.39
N SER A 456 -43.62 -10.13 -7.07
CA SER A 456 -43.25 -11.09 -8.12
C SER A 456 -44.46 -11.70 -8.82
N LYS A 457 -44.21 -12.30 -9.99
CA LYS A 457 -45.21 -13.07 -10.72
C LYS A 457 -45.66 -14.31 -9.95
N GLU A 458 -44.77 -14.86 -9.13
CA GLU A 458 -45.03 -16.01 -8.26
C GLU A 458 -46.04 -15.64 -7.17
N CYS A 459 -45.85 -14.47 -6.54
CA CYS A 459 -46.72 -13.94 -5.51
C CYS A 459 -48.16 -13.70 -6.02
N LEU A 460 -48.29 -13.16 -7.23
CA LEU A 460 -49.59 -12.98 -7.89
C LEU A 460 -50.32 -14.30 -8.16
N ASN A 461 -49.57 -15.40 -8.26
CA ASN A 461 -50.10 -16.75 -8.45
C ASN A 461 -50.27 -17.53 -7.12
N HIS A 462 -50.30 -16.83 -5.98
CA HIS A 462 -50.43 -17.40 -4.63
C HIS A 462 -49.31 -18.41 -4.28
N LYS A 463 -48.10 -18.19 -4.81
CA LYS A 463 -46.92 -18.96 -4.47
C LYS A 463 -45.93 -18.06 -3.76
N ALA A 464 -45.37 -18.53 -2.65
CA ALA A 464 -44.25 -17.87 -2.00
C ALA A 464 -43.05 -17.87 -2.97
N GLY A 465 -42.57 -16.68 -3.32
CA GLY A 465 -41.26 -16.52 -3.98
C GLY A 465 -40.13 -16.79 -3.00
N SER A 466 -38.89 -16.88 -3.49
CA SER A 466 -37.71 -17.06 -2.62
C SER A 466 -37.50 -15.92 -1.63
N ASP A 467 -38.03 -14.72 -1.93
CA ASP A 467 -37.72 -13.48 -1.22
C ASP A 467 -38.95 -12.53 -1.07
N ASP A 468 -40.18 -13.05 -1.20
CA ASP A 468 -41.41 -12.25 -1.09
C ASP A 468 -42.28 -12.75 0.08
N GLU A 469 -42.76 -11.84 0.93
CA GLU A 469 -43.92 -12.10 1.80
C GLU A 469 -45.21 -11.89 0.99
N CYS A 470 -45.88 -13.01 0.69
CA CYS A 470 -47.19 -13.10 0.07
C CYS A 470 -48.18 -13.61 1.15
#